data_AF-A0A4Q6ES69-F1
#
_entry.id   AF-A0A4Q6ES69-F1
#
_cell.length_a   1.000
_cell.length_b   1.000
_cell.length_c   1.000
_cell.angle_alpha   90.00
_cell.angle_beta   90.00
_cell.angle_gamma   90.00
#
_symmetry.space_group_name_H-M   'P 1'
#
loop_
_entity.id
_entity.type
_entity.pdbx_description
1 polymer ?
#
loop_
_entity_poly.entity_id
_entity_poly.type
_entity_poly.pdbx_seq_one_letter_code
_entity_poly.pdbx_strand_id
1 'polypeptide(L)'
;MKTLLFLLTLLPLDAYADGFQVFGIKSDYTMKDEDARYRDVYVNMGTSQGLKKGSQLDAFRTVTTVDELNHRVGKNISYKIAKLKIIHADSDVSVARVLSMEAADVTPVGSYASVMVGDRVEAGSK
;
A
#
# COMPACT_ATOMS: atom_id res chain seq x y z
N MET A 1 39.89 6.90 -29.99
CA MET A 1 38.81 6.00 -29.51
C MET A 1 38.77 5.84 -27.98
N LYS A 2 39.29 6.79 -27.17
CA LYS A 2 39.19 6.76 -25.69
C LYS A 2 38.20 7.77 -25.12
N THR A 3 37.80 8.78 -25.89
CA THR A 3 36.87 9.84 -25.47
C THR A 3 35.39 9.46 -25.59
N LEU A 4 35.04 8.47 -26.42
CA LEU A 4 33.65 8.05 -26.62
C LEU A 4 33.11 7.19 -25.46
N LEU A 5 34.00 6.57 -24.67
CA LEU A 5 33.60 5.71 -23.55
C LEU A 5 33.15 6.51 -22.30
N PHE A 6 33.52 7.80 -22.21
CA PHE A 6 33.21 8.64 -21.05
C PHE A 6 31.83 9.31 -21.13
N LEU A 7 31.20 9.32 -22.30
CA LEU A 7 29.91 10.00 -22.51
C LEU A 7 28.69 9.11 -22.21
N LEU A 8 28.89 7.79 -22.09
CA LEU A 8 27.81 6.83 -21.83
C LEU A 8 27.44 6.68 -20.34
N THR A 9 28.22 7.27 -19.43
CA THR A 9 28.00 7.18 -17.98
C THR A 9 27.05 8.25 -17.42
N LEU A 10 26.53 9.14 -18.28
CA LEU A 10 25.64 10.25 -17.91
C LEU A 10 24.17 9.99 -18.22
N LEU A 11 23.78 8.75 -18.57
CA LEU A 11 22.36 8.42 -18.70
C LEU A 11 21.71 8.48 -17.31
N PRO A 12 20.72 9.36 -17.09
CA PRO A 12 19.93 9.31 -15.87
C PRO A 12 19.19 7.97 -15.86
N LEU A 13 19.54 7.11 -14.90
CA LEU A 13 18.70 6.00 -14.50
C LEU A 13 17.52 6.63 -13.78
N ASP A 14 16.42 6.84 -14.50
CA ASP A 14 15.14 7.17 -13.89
C ASP A 14 14.71 5.96 -13.05
N ALA A 15 15.17 5.93 -11.79
CA ALA A 15 14.66 5.03 -10.78
C ALA A 15 13.25 5.52 -10.43
N TYR A 16 12.26 5.08 -11.20
CA TYR A 16 10.87 5.19 -10.82
C TYR A 16 10.66 4.30 -9.60
N ALA A 17 10.82 4.88 -8.41
CA ALA A 17 10.33 4.29 -7.19
C ALA A 17 8.80 4.41 -7.22
N ASP A 18 8.15 3.48 -7.92
CA ASP A 18 6.71 3.34 -7.79
C ASP A 18 6.39 3.06 -6.32
N GLY A 19 5.34 3.70 -5.81
CA GLY A 19 4.97 3.56 -4.41
C GLY A 19 4.61 2.12 -4.10
N PHE A 20 4.92 1.65 -2.89
CA PHE A 20 4.39 0.37 -2.45
C PHE A 20 2.88 0.48 -2.23
N GLN A 21 2.14 -0.49 -2.75
CA GLN A 21 0.70 -0.51 -2.76
C GLN A 21 0.15 -1.93 -2.64
N VAL A 22 -1.11 -2.01 -2.23
CA VAL A 22 -1.91 -3.22 -2.33
C VAL A 22 -2.23 -3.47 -3.80
N PHE A 23 -1.85 -4.63 -4.34
CA PHE A 23 -2.18 -5.01 -5.72
C PHE A 23 -3.24 -6.11 -5.79
N GLY A 24 -3.56 -6.77 -4.67
CA GLY A 24 -4.53 -7.85 -4.66
C GLY A 24 -5.18 -8.05 -3.29
N ILE A 25 -6.43 -8.48 -3.30
CA ILE A 25 -7.16 -8.86 -2.09
C ILE A 25 -7.86 -10.19 -2.37
N LYS A 26 -7.71 -11.15 -1.46
CA LYS A 26 -8.48 -12.39 -1.45
C LYS A 26 -9.18 -12.53 -0.11
N SER A 27 -10.48 -12.77 -0.16
CA SER A 27 -11.28 -13.04 1.03
C SER A 27 -11.78 -14.47 0.95
N ASP A 28 -11.77 -15.15 2.08
CA ASP A 28 -12.44 -16.44 2.20
C ASP A 28 -13.97 -16.25 2.30
N TYR A 29 -14.70 -17.17 1.68
CA TYR A 29 -16.15 -17.23 1.74
C TYR A 29 -16.53 -18.53 2.45
N THR A 30 -16.62 -18.46 3.76
CA THR A 30 -17.17 -19.58 4.55
C THR A 30 -18.69 -19.66 4.35
N MET A 31 -19.20 -20.89 4.43
CA MET A 31 -20.62 -21.25 4.39
C MET A 31 -21.31 -21.13 5.76
N LYS A 32 -20.55 -21.00 6.85
CA LYS A 32 -21.07 -20.88 8.22
C LYS A 32 -20.60 -19.58 8.87
N ASP A 33 -21.50 -18.89 9.56
CA ASP A 33 -21.20 -17.60 10.20
C ASP A 33 -20.17 -17.69 11.35
N GLU A 34 -19.99 -18.89 11.91
CA GLU A 34 -19.10 -19.14 13.06
C GLU A 34 -17.62 -19.28 12.67
N ASP A 35 -17.32 -19.46 11.38
CA ASP A 35 -15.95 -19.67 10.92
C ASP A 35 -15.18 -18.34 10.79
N ALA A 36 -13.89 -18.39 11.12
CA ALA A 36 -13.02 -17.23 11.00
C ALA A 36 -12.88 -16.79 9.53
N ARG A 37 -13.37 -15.59 9.21
CA ARG A 37 -13.23 -14.99 7.87
C ARG A 37 -11.87 -14.33 7.74
N TYR A 38 -11.04 -14.86 6.85
CA TYR A 38 -9.75 -14.27 6.56
C TYR A 38 -9.80 -13.40 5.30
N ARG A 39 -9.17 -12.24 5.39
CA ARG A 39 -8.89 -11.38 4.24
C ARG A 39 -7.39 -11.19 4.12
N ASP A 40 -6.85 -11.77 3.07
CA ASP A 40 -5.44 -11.68 2.73
C ASP A 40 -5.23 -10.54 1.73
N VAL A 41 -4.22 -9.72 2.02
CA VAL A 41 -3.87 -8.49 1.31
C VAL A 41 -2.48 -8.70 0.70
N TYR A 42 -2.38 -8.56 -0.61
CA TYR A 42 -1.15 -8.75 -1.36
C TYR A 42 -0.54 -7.39 -1.69
N VAL A 43 0.72 -7.20 -1.31
CA VAL A 43 1.46 -5.93 -1.46
C VAL A 43 2.73 -6.14 -2.27
N ASN A 44 3.08 -5.18 -3.11
CA ASN A 44 4.31 -5.19 -3.94
C ASN A 44 5.54 -4.74 -3.13
N MET A 45 5.63 -5.19 -1.89
CA MET A 45 6.75 -4.95 -0.98
C MET A 45 7.13 -6.28 -0.33
N GLY A 46 8.41 -6.59 -0.25
CA GLY A 46 8.92 -7.89 0.16
C GLY A 46 10.20 -7.82 0.99
N THR A 47 10.92 -8.94 1.03
CA THR A 47 12.17 -9.10 1.79
C THR A 47 13.29 -8.23 1.25
N SER A 48 13.28 -7.92 -0.06
CA SER A 48 14.20 -6.96 -0.69
C SER A 48 14.11 -5.57 -0.05
N GLN A 49 12.95 -5.24 0.52
CA GLN A 49 12.68 -3.99 1.24
C GLN A 49 12.69 -4.18 2.78
N GLY A 50 13.20 -5.32 3.26
CA GLY A 50 13.37 -5.61 4.69
C GLY A 50 12.13 -6.16 5.39
N LEU A 51 11.08 -6.55 4.66
CA LEU A 51 9.92 -7.20 5.28
C LEU A 51 10.24 -8.63 5.70
N LYS A 52 9.60 -9.07 6.79
CA LYS A 52 9.64 -10.44 7.28
C LYS A 52 8.28 -10.80 7.88
N LYS A 53 8.05 -12.09 8.09
CA LYS A 53 6.85 -12.56 8.80
C LYS A 53 6.74 -11.85 10.16
N GLY A 54 5.57 -11.28 10.43
CA GLY A 54 5.30 -10.51 11.64
C GLY A 54 5.62 -9.02 11.55
N SER A 55 6.27 -8.53 10.48
CA SER A 55 6.37 -7.09 10.22
C SER A 55 4.99 -6.45 10.16
N GLN A 56 4.92 -5.18 10.56
CA GLN A 56 3.70 -4.39 10.45
C GLN A 56 3.85 -3.36 9.34
N LEU A 57 2.77 -3.16 8.57
CA LEU A 57 2.67 -2.12 7.57
C LEU A 57 1.50 -1.21 7.91
N ASP A 58 1.65 0.06 7.59
CA ASP A 58 0.56 1.03 7.63
C ASP A 58 -0.01 1.19 6.22
N ALA A 59 -1.33 1.05 6.09
CA ALA A 59 -2.05 1.26 4.84
C ALA A 59 -2.67 2.65 4.81
N PHE A 60 -2.49 3.36 3.69
CA PHE A 60 -2.94 4.71 3.47
C PHE A 60 -3.86 4.77 2.25
N ARG A 61 -4.97 5.48 2.39
CA ARG A 61 -5.88 5.76 1.30
C ARG A 61 -5.68 7.17 0.80
N THR A 62 -5.54 7.30 -0.51
CA THR A 62 -5.54 8.60 -1.19
C THR A 62 -6.91 8.85 -1.79
N VAL A 63 -7.56 9.94 -1.39
CA VAL A 63 -8.79 10.44 -2.00
C VAL A 63 -8.50 11.73 -2.73
N THR A 64 -9.04 11.86 -3.93
CA THR A 64 -8.97 13.11 -4.70
C THR A 64 -10.25 13.89 -4.44
N THR A 65 -10.11 15.11 -3.92
CA THR A 65 -11.24 16.03 -3.74
C THR A 65 -11.06 17.24 -4.65
N VAL A 66 -12.16 17.71 -5.25
CA VAL A 66 -12.18 18.91 -6.09
C VAL A 66 -12.51 20.10 -5.22
N ASP A 67 -11.71 21.15 -5.34
CA ASP A 67 -12.01 22.44 -4.71
C ASP A 67 -13.00 23.20 -5.59
N GLU A 68 -14.29 23.03 -5.29
CA GLU A 68 -15.40 23.65 -6.02
C GLU A 68 -15.40 25.19 -5.87
N LEU A 69 -14.80 25.73 -4.81
CA LEU A 69 -14.76 27.18 -4.56
C LEU A 69 -13.74 27.87 -5.46
N ASN A 70 -12.59 27.24 -5.66
CA ASN A 70 -11.47 27.85 -6.40
C ASN A 70 -11.31 27.34 -7.84
N HIS A 71 -12.20 26.47 -8.33
CA HIS A 71 -12.09 25.84 -9.67
C HIS A 71 -10.70 25.24 -9.93
N ARG A 72 -10.08 24.66 -8.89
CA ARG A 72 -8.70 24.14 -8.96
C ARG A 72 -8.69 22.64 -9.21
N VAL A 73 -7.60 22.22 -9.88
CA VAL A 73 -7.20 20.83 -10.08
C VAL A 73 -7.37 20.02 -8.79
N GLY A 74 -7.98 18.85 -8.89
CA GLY A 74 -8.28 17.98 -7.74
C GLY A 74 -7.04 17.74 -6.88
N LYS A 75 -7.20 17.86 -5.56
CA LYS A 75 -6.13 17.63 -4.59
C LYS A 75 -6.23 16.24 -4.00
N ASN A 76 -5.08 15.58 -3.88
CA ASN A 76 -4.96 14.29 -3.24
C ASN A 76 -4.75 14.47 -1.73
N ILE A 77 -5.61 13.83 -0.94
CA ILE A 77 -5.51 13.76 0.52
C ILE A 77 -5.25 12.30 0.87
N SER A 78 -4.14 12.05 1.55
CA SER A 78 -3.75 10.70 1.99
C SER A 78 -3.91 10.59 3.50
N TYR A 79 -4.57 9.53 3.97
CA TYR A 79 -4.77 9.26 5.40
C TYR A 79 -4.63 7.78 5.70
N LYS A 80 -4.21 7.46 6.92
CA LYS A 80 -4.04 6.08 7.38
C LYS A 80 -5.41 5.44 7.58
N ILE A 81 -5.55 4.19 7.13
CA ILE A 81 -6.80 3.43 7.24
C ILE A 81 -6.68 2.15 8.05
N ALA A 82 -5.50 1.53 8.08
CA ALA A 82 -5.33 0.23 8.70
C ALA A 82 -3.87 -0.06 9.05
N LYS A 83 -3.70 -0.97 10.00
CA LYS A 83 -2.45 -1.69 10.24
C LYS A 83 -2.56 -3.09 9.65
N LEU A 84 -1.56 -3.50 8.91
CA LEU A 84 -1.44 -4.82 8.32
C LEU A 84 -0.31 -5.58 9.01
N LYS A 85 -0.47 -6.90 9.14
CA LYS A 85 0.58 -7.79 9.64
C LYS A 85 0.99 -8.76 8.54
N ILE A 86 2.27 -8.81 8.23
CA ILE A 86 2.82 -9.74 7.24
C ILE A 86 2.72 -11.18 7.76
N ILE A 87 2.08 -12.05 6.98
CA ILE A 87 1.97 -13.50 7.26
C ILE A 87 2.95 -14.32 6.41
N HIS A 88 3.35 -13.79 5.25
CA HIS A 88 4.34 -14.36 4.34
C HIS A 88 5.03 -13.24 3.55
N ALA A 89 6.33 -13.38 3.28
CA ALA A 89 7.12 -12.41 2.50
C ALA A 89 8.04 -13.17 1.55
N ASP A 90 8.05 -12.73 0.29
CA ASP A 90 8.97 -13.12 -0.78
C ASP A 90 9.81 -11.90 -1.19
N SER A 91 10.65 -11.99 -2.21
CA SER A 91 11.59 -10.92 -2.61
C SER A 91 10.91 -9.56 -2.73
N ASP A 92 9.87 -9.48 -3.57
CA ASP A 92 9.24 -8.21 -3.97
C ASP A 92 7.74 -8.18 -3.67
N VAL A 93 7.22 -9.26 -3.09
CA VAL A 93 5.79 -9.42 -2.77
C VAL A 93 5.63 -9.97 -1.37
N SER A 94 4.62 -9.48 -0.65
CA SER A 94 4.22 -10.05 0.62
C SER A 94 2.72 -10.28 0.69
N VAL A 95 2.35 -11.22 1.55
CA VAL A 95 0.96 -11.46 1.96
C VAL A 95 0.81 -10.96 3.38
N ALA A 96 -0.17 -10.09 3.58
CA ALA A 96 -0.52 -9.50 4.86
C ALA A 96 -1.96 -9.81 5.24
N ARG A 97 -2.27 -9.68 6.52
CA ARG A 97 -3.63 -9.72 7.04
C ARG A 97 -3.91 -8.44 7.81
N VAL A 98 -5.14 -7.95 7.74
CA VAL A 98 -5.56 -6.76 8.49
C VAL A 98 -5.46 -7.06 10.00
N LEU A 99 -4.68 -6.25 10.70
CA LEU A 99 -4.51 -6.34 12.15
C LEU A 99 -5.54 -5.48 12.87
N SER A 100 -5.70 -4.23 12.42
CA SER A 100 -6.68 -3.28 12.93
C SER A 100 -7.04 -2.26 11.86
N MET A 101 -8.28 -1.78 11.88
CA MET A 101 -8.70 -0.61 11.12
C MET A 101 -8.57 0.64 12.00
N GLU A 102 -8.25 1.79 11.40
CA GLU A 102 -8.37 3.07 12.08
C GLU A 102 -9.85 3.39 12.35
N ALA A 103 -10.11 4.15 13.41
CA ALA A 103 -11.47 4.43 13.87
C ALA A 103 -12.18 5.45 12.95
N ALA A 104 -13.50 5.34 12.86
CA ALA A 104 -14.30 6.14 11.93
C ALA A 104 -14.31 7.65 12.27
N ASP A 105 -13.99 8.02 13.51
CA ASP A 105 -13.87 9.40 13.97
C ASP A 105 -12.60 10.11 13.48
N VAL A 106 -11.55 9.36 13.15
CA VAL A 106 -10.27 9.87 12.65
C VAL A 106 -10.06 9.66 11.14
N THR A 107 -11.00 8.99 10.47
CA THR A 107 -10.96 8.77 9.01
C THR A 107 -12.05 9.57 8.29
N PRO A 108 -11.76 10.17 7.12
CA PRO A 108 -12.79 10.75 6.26
C PRO A 108 -13.91 9.76 5.93
N VAL A 109 -15.14 10.27 5.85
CA VAL A 109 -16.29 9.48 5.40
C VAL A 109 -16.04 9.03 3.96
N GLY A 110 -16.00 7.72 3.75
CA GLY A 110 -15.81 7.11 2.45
C GLY A 110 -16.70 5.89 2.27
N SER A 111 -16.94 5.50 1.01
CA SER A 111 -17.87 4.42 0.68
C SER A 111 -17.48 3.04 1.22
N TYR A 112 -16.24 2.87 1.68
CA TYR A 112 -15.72 1.58 2.11
C TYR A 112 -14.73 1.70 3.26
N ALA A 113 -15.10 1.12 4.40
CA ALA A 113 -14.30 1.08 5.62
C ALA A 113 -13.31 -0.10 5.65
N SER A 114 -12.78 -0.55 4.51
CA SER A 114 -11.80 -1.65 4.44
C SER A 114 -10.68 -1.34 3.47
N VAL A 115 -9.53 -2.00 3.62
CA VAL A 115 -8.39 -1.96 2.69
C VAL A 115 -8.79 -2.38 1.27
N MET A 116 -8.18 -1.76 0.27
CA MET A 116 -8.44 -1.90 -1.16
C MET A 116 -7.16 -2.04 -1.99
N VAL A 117 -7.32 -2.56 -3.21
CA VAL A 117 -6.30 -2.45 -4.26
C VAL A 117 -6.06 -0.97 -4.57
N GLY A 118 -4.79 -0.58 -4.65
CA GLY A 118 -4.35 0.79 -4.86
C GLY A 118 -4.12 1.58 -3.56
N ASP A 119 -4.50 1.05 -2.38
CA ASP A 119 -4.10 1.67 -1.12
C ASP A 119 -2.56 1.57 -0.99
N ARG A 120 -1.93 2.68 -0.64
CA ARG A 120 -0.48 2.79 -0.47
C ARG A 120 -0.07 2.12 0.84
N VAL A 121 1.06 1.45 0.86
CA VAL A 121 1.59 0.82 2.08
C VAL A 121 2.98 1.34 2.41
N GLU A 122 3.25 1.49 3.71
CA GLU A 122 4.55 1.88 4.22
C GLU A 122 4.94 0.99 5.39
N ALA A 123 6.24 0.85 5.65
CA ALA A 123 6.72 0.15 6.84
C ALA A 123 6.17 0.86 8.09
N GLY A 124 5.40 0.14 8.91
CA GLY A 124 4.79 0.70 10.10
C GLY A 124 5.84 1.10 11.13
N SER A 125 5.67 2.29 11.70
CA SER A 125 6.38 2.67 12.93
C SER A 125 6.01 1.68 14.04
N LYS A 126 7.02 1.15 14.74
CA LYS A 126 6.83 0.42 15.99
C LYS A 126 6.07 1.25 17.02
#